data_AF-A0A498FT12-F1
#
_entry.id   AF-A0A498FT12-F1
#
_cell.length_a   1.000
_cell.length_b   1.000
_cell.length_c   1.000
_cell.angle_alpha   90.00
_cell.angle_beta   90.00
_cell.angle_gamma   90.00
#
_symmetry.space_group_name_H-M   'P 1'
#
loop_
_entity.id
_entity.type
_entity.pdbx_description
1 polymer ?
#
loop_
_entity_poly.entity_id
_entity_poly.type
_entity_poly.pdbx_seq_one_letter_code
_entity_poly.pdbx_strand_id
1 'polypeptide(L)'
;MRHASAALVAALLVVLAGCGGLGGQSPTDASPTIESVDAPASLGHDERATVRATARWAALADGAAGGDAPNASLDPVRVTVRIGDATLLAENRSVPANGTMTVTAPVDAAALDPGEHELVVTVGEASATRSIVVEEARAATFAVSGIEAPERVAYGGDLSVTATVTNRGDLAGAQTVSFRYGTAASANRTVTLDGGAETRVTVTFADVRLDGGDHPLVVATANRTRERAVSVVHPSPYGKTTLGLYVDDEAVDRDVSGVVAAATGYWERNDERYLGYPVAYERVDDADAADVVLRFERVERCGVEDDDARYFGCADLLVDEPRTPMTATVDPRISDAEMNSTIIHELGHVQGLEHGDEPAGLMNATSTLATNSPVKVHLRGDDGAVTGPVEDEVAAALDHFAARDDVVGNDGFAWQFVDSARDAHLQITYDERGEVCFADGGGSCTVDGEYYGQQDVRLEELDEEVVAWHVGASLAPVLLDEVPPELTGEADRREREAWPE
;
A
#
# COMPACT_ATOMS: atom_id res chain seq x y z
N MET A 1 26.18 52.22 -5.27
CA MET A 1 26.88 52.69 -6.49
C MET A 1 25.79 52.89 -7.55
N ARG A 2 25.21 54.11 -7.65
CA ARG A 2 25.30 55.04 -8.81
C ARG A 2 25.09 54.31 -10.14
N HIS A 3 24.01 54.51 -10.90
CA HIS A 3 23.52 55.80 -11.42
C HIS A 3 21.99 55.85 -11.60
N ALA A 4 21.44 57.03 -11.32
CA ALA A 4 20.11 57.47 -11.74
C ALA A 4 20.12 57.88 -13.22
N SER A 5 18.99 57.69 -13.92
CA SER A 5 18.63 58.48 -15.11
C SER A 5 17.12 58.50 -15.26
N ALA A 6 16.55 59.70 -15.09
CA ALA A 6 15.21 60.07 -15.48
C ALA A 6 15.23 60.57 -16.94
N ALA A 7 14.21 60.25 -17.74
CA ALA A 7 13.90 60.94 -19.01
C ALA A 7 12.42 60.69 -19.33
N LEU A 8 11.56 61.66 -19.03
CA LEU A 8 10.91 62.58 -19.97
C LEU A 8 9.83 61.94 -20.87
N VAL A 9 8.59 62.10 -20.44
CA VAL A 9 7.38 62.00 -21.27
C VAL A 9 7.34 63.22 -22.19
N ALA A 10 7.45 63.00 -23.50
CA ALA A 10 7.24 64.02 -24.51
C ALA A 10 5.84 63.83 -25.12
N ALA A 11 4.88 64.60 -24.62
CA ALA A 11 3.62 64.85 -25.31
C ALA A 11 3.89 65.89 -26.41
N LEU A 12 3.83 65.49 -27.68
CA LEU A 12 3.93 66.41 -28.81
C LEU A 12 2.55 66.60 -29.45
N LEU A 13 1.86 67.64 -29.00
CA LEU A 13 0.77 68.30 -29.71
C LEU A 13 1.39 69.21 -30.76
N VAL A 14 1.10 68.99 -32.04
CA VAL A 14 1.36 69.98 -33.10
C VAL A 14 0.06 70.22 -33.87
N VAL A 15 -0.53 71.39 -33.62
CA VAL A 15 -1.47 72.06 -34.50
C VAL A 15 -0.85 73.43 -34.79
N LEU A 16 -0.61 73.76 -36.07
CA LEU A 16 -1.09 75.00 -36.72
C LEU A 16 -0.40 75.31 -38.07
N ALA A 17 -1.29 75.69 -38.99
CA ALA A 17 -1.23 76.81 -39.93
C ALA A 17 -0.50 76.66 -41.27
N GLY A 18 -1.29 76.86 -42.33
CA GLY A 18 -0.84 76.95 -43.71
C GLY A 18 -0.15 78.26 -44.07
N CYS A 19 0.37 78.27 -45.30
CA CYS A 19 0.56 79.47 -46.11
C CYS A 19 0.09 79.14 -47.52
N GLY A 20 -0.77 80.00 -48.07
CA GLY A 20 -1.43 79.81 -49.36
C GLY A 20 -0.51 79.99 -50.56
N GLY A 21 -0.80 79.21 -51.60
CA GLY A 21 -0.39 79.46 -52.97
C GLY A 21 -1.64 79.41 -53.86
N LEU A 22 -2.01 80.56 -54.42
CA LEU A 22 -3.10 80.72 -55.38
C LEU A 22 -2.72 80.08 -56.72
N GLY A 23 -3.59 79.24 -57.28
CA GLY A 23 -3.50 78.83 -58.68
C GLY A 23 -4.30 77.59 -59.04
N GLY A 24 -5.53 77.78 -59.52
CA GLY A 24 -6.27 76.80 -60.33
C GLY A 24 -7.38 76.04 -59.60
N GLN A 25 -8.62 76.51 -59.76
CA GLN A 25 -9.82 75.72 -59.47
C GLN A 25 -9.87 74.52 -60.44
N SER A 26 -9.80 73.32 -59.87
CA SER A 26 -10.26 72.06 -60.45
C SER A 26 -11.24 71.41 -59.46
N PRO A 27 -12.20 70.62 -59.95
CA PRO A 27 -13.49 70.43 -59.28
C PRO A 27 -13.40 69.46 -58.10
N THR A 28 -14.23 69.74 -57.08
CA THR A 28 -14.72 68.83 -56.02
C THR A 28 -13.68 68.04 -55.24
N ASP A 29 -13.52 68.40 -53.96
CA ASP A 29 -12.84 67.61 -52.92
C ASP A 29 -13.61 66.29 -52.69
N ALA A 30 -13.42 65.34 -53.60
CA ALA A 30 -14.01 63.99 -53.58
C ALA A 30 -13.06 63.00 -52.88
N SER A 31 -12.16 63.50 -52.04
CA SER A 31 -11.25 62.69 -51.25
C SER A 31 -12.04 62.02 -50.11
N PRO A 32 -11.95 60.69 -49.93
CA PRO A 32 -12.51 60.05 -48.75
C PRO A 32 -11.79 60.51 -47.48
N THR A 33 -12.49 60.45 -46.36
CA THR A 33 -11.89 60.46 -45.01
C THR A 33 -12.31 59.19 -44.28
N ILE A 34 -11.40 58.56 -43.55
CA ILE A 34 -11.74 57.40 -42.70
C ILE A 34 -12.20 57.96 -41.35
N GLU A 35 -13.49 57.80 -41.04
CA GLU A 35 -14.10 58.31 -39.80
C GLU A 35 -13.87 57.39 -38.60
N SER A 36 -13.78 56.08 -38.83
CA SER A 36 -13.55 55.10 -37.77
C SER A 36 -12.88 53.83 -38.29
N VAL A 37 -12.03 53.25 -37.43
CA VAL A 37 -11.48 51.90 -37.58
C VAL A 37 -11.67 51.18 -36.25
N ASP A 38 -12.62 50.25 -36.25
CA ASP A 38 -12.91 49.36 -35.13
C ASP A 38 -12.16 48.03 -35.32
N ALA A 39 -11.25 47.76 -34.40
CA ALA A 39 -10.43 46.57 -34.36
C ALA A 39 -10.03 46.30 -32.90
N PRO A 40 -9.89 45.02 -32.51
CA PRO A 40 -9.44 44.67 -31.16
C PRO A 40 -8.02 45.19 -30.93
N ALA A 41 -7.69 45.50 -29.67
CA ALA A 41 -6.35 45.96 -29.29
C ALA A 41 -5.34 44.80 -29.23
N SER A 42 -5.81 43.60 -28.88
CA SER A 42 -5.04 42.37 -28.91
C SER A 42 -5.88 41.21 -29.44
N LEU A 43 -5.20 40.18 -29.93
CA LEU A 43 -5.77 38.90 -30.34
C LEU A 43 -4.98 37.78 -29.67
N GLY A 44 -5.68 36.80 -29.09
CA GLY A 44 -5.06 35.52 -28.71
C GLY A 44 -4.47 34.81 -29.94
N HIS A 45 -3.49 33.93 -29.74
CA HIS A 45 -2.75 33.27 -30.83
C HIS A 45 -3.61 32.60 -31.92
N ASP A 46 -4.79 32.07 -31.56
CA ASP A 46 -5.75 31.41 -32.46
C ASP A 46 -7.09 32.17 -32.57
N GLU A 47 -7.12 33.43 -32.13
CA GLU A 47 -8.34 34.24 -32.13
C GLU A 47 -8.67 34.76 -33.55
N ARG A 48 -9.97 34.76 -33.88
CA ARG A 48 -10.49 35.39 -35.09
C ARG A 48 -11.30 36.62 -34.75
N ALA A 49 -11.01 37.72 -35.43
CA ALA A 49 -11.78 38.94 -35.32
C ALA A 49 -12.17 39.50 -36.68
N THR A 50 -12.99 40.56 -36.66
CA THR A 50 -13.35 41.32 -37.86
C THR A 50 -12.95 42.76 -37.65
N VAL A 51 -12.12 43.28 -38.54
CA VAL A 51 -11.82 44.70 -38.64
C VAL A 51 -12.95 45.38 -39.39
N ARG A 52 -13.47 46.50 -38.86
CA ARG A 52 -14.50 47.31 -39.51
C ARG A 52 -14.04 48.76 -39.61
N ALA A 53 -13.94 49.28 -40.84
CA ALA A 53 -13.65 50.67 -41.09
C ALA A 53 -14.80 51.38 -41.80
N THR A 54 -15.03 52.64 -41.48
CA THR A 54 -16.04 53.47 -42.15
C THR A 54 -15.34 54.67 -42.78
N ALA A 55 -15.46 54.80 -44.10
CA ALA A 55 -14.98 55.94 -44.86
C ALA A 55 -16.16 56.79 -45.35
N ARG A 56 -15.98 58.10 -45.37
CA ARG A 56 -16.97 59.08 -45.79
C ARG A 56 -16.41 60.02 -46.86
N TRP A 57 -17.22 60.33 -47.85
CA TRP A 57 -17.00 61.37 -48.85
C TRP A 57 -17.91 62.54 -48.52
N ALA A 58 -17.39 63.58 -47.88
CA ALA A 58 -18.18 64.73 -47.41
C ALA A 58 -19.01 65.37 -48.55
N ALA A 59 -18.42 65.49 -49.74
CA ALA A 59 -19.09 66.04 -50.93
C ALA A 59 -20.33 65.24 -51.41
N LEU A 60 -20.42 63.94 -51.09
CA LEU A 60 -21.54 63.08 -51.44
C LEU A 60 -22.51 62.86 -50.27
N ALA A 61 -21.96 62.73 -49.06
CA ALA A 61 -22.72 62.43 -47.85
C ALA A 61 -23.56 63.61 -47.36
N ASP A 62 -23.08 64.84 -47.56
CA ASP A 62 -23.76 66.04 -47.06
C ASP A 62 -24.78 66.62 -48.05
N GLY A 63 -25.01 65.93 -49.18
CA GLY A 63 -26.08 66.21 -50.15
C GLY A 63 -26.40 67.69 -50.27
N ALA A 64 -25.66 68.40 -51.12
CA ALA A 64 -26.16 69.62 -51.74
C ALA A 64 -27.50 69.29 -52.43
N ALA A 65 -28.58 69.39 -51.65
CA ALA A 65 -29.94 69.25 -52.09
C ALA A 65 -30.25 70.48 -52.95
N GLY A 66 -29.94 70.39 -54.23
CA GLY A 66 -30.22 71.46 -55.16
C GLY A 66 -29.50 71.35 -56.49
N GLY A 67 -30.06 70.51 -57.38
CA GLY A 67 -29.95 70.73 -58.83
C GLY A 67 -29.22 69.63 -59.59
N ASP A 68 -29.94 69.06 -60.56
CA ASP A 68 -29.51 68.24 -61.70
C ASP A 68 -27.99 68.19 -61.94
N ALA A 69 -27.32 67.25 -61.26
CA ALA A 69 -26.03 66.73 -61.69
C ALA A 69 -26.24 65.25 -62.04
N PRO A 70 -25.74 64.78 -63.20
CA PRO A 70 -25.84 63.36 -63.54
C PRO A 70 -25.16 62.58 -62.42
N ASN A 71 -25.71 61.40 -62.11
CA ASN A 71 -25.15 60.40 -61.20
C ASN A 71 -23.62 60.32 -61.39
N ALA A 72 -22.87 61.12 -60.65
CA ALA A 72 -21.44 61.23 -60.79
C ALA A 72 -20.88 60.01 -60.08
N SER A 73 -20.93 58.90 -60.81
CA SER A 73 -20.23 57.67 -60.49
C SER A 73 -18.77 58.05 -60.38
N LEU A 74 -18.32 58.30 -59.14
CA LEU A 74 -16.89 58.37 -58.85
C LEU A 74 -16.26 57.08 -59.33
N ASP A 75 -15.06 57.19 -59.88
CA ASP A 75 -14.30 56.01 -60.27
C ASP A 75 -14.17 55.05 -59.07
N PRO A 76 -14.25 53.73 -59.29
CA PRO A 76 -14.06 52.76 -58.23
C PRO A 76 -12.75 53.01 -57.48
N VAL A 77 -12.83 53.10 -56.16
CA VAL A 77 -11.67 53.32 -55.31
C VAL A 77 -11.05 51.99 -54.93
N ARG A 78 -9.72 51.95 -54.86
CA ARG A 78 -9.00 50.81 -54.30
C ARG A 78 -9.19 50.81 -52.78
N VAL A 79 -9.64 49.68 -52.25
CA VAL A 79 -9.78 49.42 -50.83
C VAL A 79 -8.81 48.32 -50.45
N THR A 80 -7.95 48.59 -49.48
CA THR A 80 -7.03 47.59 -48.92
C THR A 80 -7.08 47.59 -47.41
N VAL A 81 -7.09 46.39 -46.82
CA VAL A 81 -6.86 46.18 -45.40
C VAL A 81 -5.65 45.27 -45.26
N ARG A 82 -4.61 45.76 -44.60
CA ARG A 82 -3.36 45.03 -44.35
C ARG A 82 -3.07 45.00 -42.86
N ILE A 83 -2.43 43.93 -42.41
CA ILE A 83 -1.88 43.80 -41.06
C ILE A 83 -0.43 43.34 -41.19
N GLY A 84 0.51 44.20 -40.82
CA GLY A 84 1.92 44.02 -41.15
C GLY A 84 2.12 43.76 -42.66
N ASP A 85 2.68 42.60 -42.99
CA ASP A 85 2.90 42.19 -44.39
C ASP A 85 1.68 41.50 -45.04
N ALA A 86 0.73 41.02 -44.25
CA ALA A 86 -0.43 40.27 -44.71
C ALA A 86 -1.51 41.20 -45.29
N THR A 87 -2.04 40.83 -46.47
CA THR A 87 -3.21 41.49 -47.06
C THR A 87 -4.46 40.72 -46.70
N LEU A 88 -5.33 41.31 -45.87
CA LEU A 88 -6.61 40.73 -45.47
C LEU A 88 -7.69 40.97 -46.53
N LEU A 89 -7.64 42.14 -47.19
CA LEU A 89 -8.57 42.54 -48.23
C LEU A 89 -7.85 43.44 -49.25
N ALA A 90 -8.07 43.22 -50.53
CA ALA A 90 -7.65 44.13 -51.60
C ALA A 90 -8.60 44.03 -52.79
N GLU A 91 -9.39 45.07 -53.03
CA GLU A 91 -10.35 45.11 -54.13
C GLU A 91 -10.70 46.55 -54.53
N ASN A 92 -11.27 46.72 -55.72
CA ASN A 92 -11.80 48.00 -56.15
C ASN A 92 -13.31 48.04 -55.85
N ARG A 93 -13.78 49.05 -55.13
CA ARG A 93 -15.19 49.23 -54.77
C ARG A 93 -15.74 50.52 -55.36
N SER A 94 -16.96 50.45 -55.91
CA SER A 94 -17.69 51.65 -56.32
C SER A 94 -18.04 52.50 -55.09
N VAL A 95 -17.90 53.83 -55.21
CA VAL A 95 -18.27 54.74 -54.11
C VAL A 95 -19.80 54.78 -53.98
N PRO A 96 -20.37 54.49 -52.80
CA PRO A 96 -21.81 54.55 -52.59
C PRO A 96 -22.36 55.97 -52.77
N ALA A 97 -23.57 56.08 -53.35
CA ALA A 97 -24.22 57.37 -53.60
C ALA A 97 -24.53 58.16 -52.32
N ASN A 98 -24.64 57.50 -51.17
CA ASN A 98 -24.80 58.14 -49.85
C ASN A 98 -23.48 58.67 -49.29
N GLY A 99 -22.36 58.53 -50.01
CA GLY A 99 -21.05 59.00 -49.60
C GLY A 99 -20.46 58.26 -48.40
N THR A 100 -20.95 57.08 -48.01
CA THR A 100 -20.39 56.31 -46.87
C THR A 100 -20.13 54.87 -47.28
N MET A 101 -18.90 54.40 -47.06
CA MET A 101 -18.49 53.02 -47.32
C MET A 101 -18.05 52.34 -46.02
N THR A 102 -18.61 51.16 -45.74
CA THR A 102 -18.10 50.28 -44.70
C THR A 102 -17.25 49.18 -45.31
N VAL A 103 -16.05 49.02 -44.79
CA VAL A 103 -15.10 47.96 -45.15
C VAL A 103 -14.99 47.02 -43.97
N THR A 104 -15.13 45.72 -44.25
CA THR A 104 -14.94 44.66 -43.25
C THR A 104 -13.93 43.67 -43.76
N ALA A 105 -12.97 43.29 -42.92
CA ALA A 105 -11.99 42.25 -43.24
C ALA A 105 -11.84 41.30 -42.05
N PRO A 106 -11.92 39.97 -42.25
CA PRO A 106 -11.59 39.01 -41.21
C PRO A 106 -10.08 39.03 -40.95
N VAL A 107 -9.70 38.90 -39.68
CA VAL A 107 -8.32 38.65 -39.27
C VAL A 107 -8.29 37.31 -38.51
N ASP A 108 -7.35 36.46 -38.87
CA ASP A 108 -7.08 35.17 -38.23
C ASP A 108 -5.69 35.24 -37.62
N ALA A 109 -5.61 35.32 -36.29
CA ALA A 109 -4.34 35.48 -35.58
C ALA A 109 -3.40 34.27 -35.80
N ALA A 110 -3.95 33.08 -36.07
CA ALA A 110 -3.18 31.87 -36.35
C ALA A 110 -2.31 31.98 -37.62
N ALA A 111 -2.58 32.97 -38.48
CA ALA A 111 -1.81 33.24 -39.70
C ALA A 111 -0.77 34.36 -39.54
N LEU A 112 -0.61 34.92 -38.33
CA LEU A 112 0.28 36.02 -38.03
C LEU A 112 1.34 35.59 -37.00
N ASP A 113 2.55 36.13 -37.11
CA ASP A 113 3.57 35.92 -36.09
C ASP A 113 3.20 36.65 -34.78
N PRO A 114 3.57 36.15 -33.59
CA PRO A 114 3.34 36.88 -32.34
C PRO A 114 4.06 38.24 -32.30
N GLY A 115 3.44 39.24 -31.67
CA GLY A 115 4.00 40.58 -31.51
C GLY A 115 3.05 41.70 -31.96
N GLU A 116 3.58 42.92 -32.00
CA GLU A 116 2.83 44.10 -32.42
C GLU A 116 2.81 44.23 -33.94
N HIS A 117 1.62 44.35 -34.51
CA HIS A 117 1.38 44.56 -35.95
C HIS A 117 0.67 45.88 -36.21
N GLU A 118 1.08 46.56 -37.27
CA GLU A 118 0.36 47.73 -37.76
C GLU A 118 -0.77 47.29 -38.71
N LEU A 119 -2.01 47.56 -38.31
CA LEU A 119 -3.19 47.47 -39.17
C LEU A 119 -3.30 48.75 -39.98
N VAL A 120 -3.29 48.63 -41.31
CA VAL A 120 -3.46 49.74 -42.25
C VAL A 120 -4.74 49.53 -43.05
N VAL A 121 -5.65 50.48 -42.98
CA VAL A 121 -6.84 50.54 -43.83
C VAL A 121 -6.66 51.68 -44.83
N THR A 122 -6.78 51.38 -46.12
CA THR A 122 -6.72 52.36 -47.19
C THR A 122 -8.01 52.33 -47.99
N VAL A 123 -8.59 53.51 -48.24
CA VAL A 123 -9.77 53.70 -49.11
C VAL A 123 -9.45 54.86 -50.05
N GLY A 124 -9.16 54.56 -51.31
CA GLY A 124 -8.64 55.57 -52.25
C GLY A 124 -7.32 56.17 -51.74
N GLU A 125 -7.30 57.48 -51.54
CA GLU A 125 -6.14 58.22 -51.01
C GLU A 125 -6.14 58.33 -49.47
N ALA A 126 -7.22 57.94 -48.80
CA ALA A 126 -7.31 57.99 -47.34
C ALA A 126 -6.66 56.75 -46.72
N SER A 127 -5.84 56.95 -45.68
CA SER A 127 -5.28 55.85 -44.88
C SER A 127 -5.48 56.10 -43.39
N ALA A 128 -5.70 55.03 -42.64
CA ALA A 128 -5.76 55.03 -41.19
C ALA A 128 -4.99 53.83 -40.66
N THR A 129 -4.23 54.04 -39.58
CA THR A 129 -3.43 52.99 -38.95
C THR A 129 -3.87 52.73 -37.52
N ARG A 130 -3.68 51.50 -37.05
CA ARG A 130 -3.94 51.08 -35.67
C ARG A 130 -2.99 49.94 -35.29
N SER A 131 -2.54 49.89 -34.05
CA SER A 131 -1.74 48.78 -33.54
C SER A 131 -2.65 47.63 -33.08
N ILE A 132 -2.27 46.40 -33.41
CA ILE A 132 -2.89 45.18 -32.90
C ILE A 132 -1.77 44.28 -32.39
N VAL A 133 -1.90 43.76 -31.17
CA VAL A 133 -0.93 42.81 -30.60
C VAL A 133 -1.45 41.39 -30.76
N VAL A 134 -0.67 40.52 -31.40
CA VAL A 134 -0.91 39.07 -31.43
C VAL A 134 -0.14 38.44 -30.27
N GLU A 135 -0.85 37.82 -29.34
CA GLU A 135 -0.25 37.20 -28.15
C GLU A 135 0.50 35.90 -28.51
N GLU A 136 1.62 35.65 -27.83
CA GLU A 136 2.37 34.40 -27.99
C GLU A 136 1.64 33.23 -27.33
N ALA A 137 1.53 32.10 -28.04
CA ALA A 137 0.88 30.90 -27.53
C ALA A 137 1.66 30.29 -26.34
N ARG A 138 0.98 30.04 -25.22
CA ARG A 138 1.62 29.40 -24.07
C ARG A 138 1.84 27.92 -24.33
N ALA A 139 3.07 27.44 -24.09
CA ALA A 139 3.40 26.02 -24.18
C ALA A 139 2.52 25.15 -23.26
N ALA A 140 2.29 23.91 -23.69
CA ALA A 140 1.48 22.94 -22.94
C ALA A 140 1.99 22.78 -21.50
N THR A 141 1.13 23.05 -20.53
CA THR A 141 1.45 23.02 -19.10
C THR A 141 0.37 22.25 -18.36
N PHE A 142 0.63 20.98 -18.02
CA PHE A 142 -0.39 20.15 -17.41
C PHE A 142 -0.41 20.30 -15.89
N ALA A 143 -1.62 20.44 -15.35
CA ALA A 143 -1.88 20.48 -13.93
C ALA A 143 -2.88 19.38 -13.55
N VAL A 144 -2.63 18.73 -12.40
CA VAL A 144 -3.63 17.87 -11.75
C VAL A 144 -4.61 18.79 -11.02
N SER A 145 -5.87 18.80 -11.44
CA SER A 145 -6.92 19.63 -10.85
C SER A 145 -7.61 18.93 -9.68
N GLY A 146 -7.75 17.60 -9.72
CA GLY A 146 -8.35 16.80 -8.66
C GLY A 146 -7.85 15.36 -8.65
N ILE A 147 -7.94 14.72 -7.48
CA ILE A 147 -7.69 13.29 -7.26
C ILE A 147 -8.94 12.72 -6.59
N GLU A 148 -9.54 11.72 -7.23
CA GLU A 148 -10.68 10.95 -6.75
C GLU A 148 -10.17 9.55 -6.39
N ALA A 149 -10.29 9.17 -5.11
CA ALA A 149 -9.91 7.87 -4.57
C ALA A 149 -10.72 7.62 -3.28
N PRO A 150 -10.94 6.36 -2.87
CA PRO A 150 -11.57 6.07 -1.58
C PRO A 150 -10.76 6.66 -0.41
N GLU A 151 -11.39 6.81 0.75
CA GLU A 151 -10.69 7.22 1.98
C GLU A 151 -9.92 6.06 2.59
N ARG A 152 -10.45 4.84 2.46
CA ARG A 152 -9.87 3.62 3.02
C ARG A 152 -9.81 2.52 1.98
N VAL A 153 -8.78 1.68 2.05
CA VAL A 153 -8.63 0.44 1.29
C VAL A 153 -8.29 -0.70 2.25
N ALA A 154 -8.86 -1.89 2.04
CA ALA A 154 -8.50 -3.06 2.85
C ALA A 154 -7.12 -3.59 2.43
N TYR A 155 -6.37 -4.16 3.38
CA TYR A 155 -5.17 -4.94 3.08
C TYR A 155 -5.49 -6.09 2.11
N GLY A 156 -4.63 -6.30 1.10
CA GLY A 156 -4.86 -7.22 -0.02
C GLY A 156 -5.94 -6.76 -1.02
N GLY A 157 -6.58 -5.61 -0.78
CA GLY A 157 -7.60 -5.04 -1.66
C GLY A 157 -7.03 -4.19 -2.79
N ASP A 158 -7.90 -3.83 -3.74
CA ASP A 158 -7.54 -3.00 -4.89
C ASP A 158 -7.89 -1.52 -4.66
N LEU A 159 -6.92 -0.63 -4.86
CA LEU A 159 -7.10 0.82 -4.78
C LEU A 159 -7.26 1.42 -6.19
N SER A 160 -8.47 1.87 -6.53
CA SER A 160 -8.73 2.63 -7.76
C SER A 160 -8.56 4.13 -7.54
N VAL A 161 -7.76 4.77 -8.39
CA VAL A 161 -7.43 6.20 -8.33
C VAL A 161 -7.71 6.85 -9.67
N THR A 162 -8.49 7.92 -9.67
CA THR A 162 -8.75 8.74 -10.84
C THR A 162 -8.21 10.15 -10.63
N ALA A 163 -7.40 10.64 -11.57
CA ALA A 163 -6.92 12.01 -11.58
C ALA A 163 -7.50 12.79 -12.75
N THR A 164 -7.93 14.03 -12.48
CA THR A 164 -8.32 14.97 -13.52
C THR A 164 -7.11 15.81 -13.90
N VAL A 165 -6.73 15.77 -15.18
CA VAL A 165 -5.54 16.42 -15.72
C VAL A 165 -5.97 17.43 -16.78
N THR A 166 -5.56 18.67 -16.62
CA THR A 166 -5.90 19.78 -17.52
C THR A 166 -4.63 20.36 -18.13
N ASN A 167 -4.61 20.57 -19.44
CA ASN A 167 -3.59 21.38 -20.09
C ASN A 167 -3.97 22.87 -19.95
N ARG A 168 -3.20 23.63 -19.17
CA ARG A 168 -3.42 25.07 -18.96
C ARG A 168 -2.71 25.96 -19.97
N GLY A 169 -1.92 25.36 -20.86
CA GLY A 169 -1.33 26.02 -22.00
C GLY A 169 -2.31 26.15 -23.15
N ASP A 170 -1.88 26.87 -24.17
CA ASP A 170 -2.64 27.13 -25.39
C ASP A 170 -2.32 26.09 -26.49
N LEU A 171 -1.09 25.56 -26.48
CA LEU A 171 -0.66 24.54 -27.43
C LEU A 171 -1.00 23.12 -26.96
N ALA A 172 -1.26 22.24 -27.92
CA ALA A 172 -1.37 20.81 -27.68
C ALA A 172 -0.03 20.22 -27.19
N GLY A 173 -0.10 19.20 -26.35
CA GLY A 173 1.08 18.52 -25.85
C GLY A 173 0.79 17.10 -25.36
N ALA A 174 1.85 16.37 -25.04
CA ALA A 174 1.78 15.07 -24.39
C ALA A 174 2.59 15.08 -23.09
N GLN A 175 2.07 14.47 -22.04
CA GLN A 175 2.78 14.36 -20.77
C GLN A 175 2.45 13.05 -20.05
N THR A 176 3.45 12.47 -19.40
CA THR A 176 3.29 11.34 -18.49
C THR A 176 2.85 11.84 -17.11
N VAL A 177 1.76 11.25 -16.63
CA VAL A 177 1.20 11.41 -15.29
C VAL A 177 1.65 10.20 -14.47
N SER A 178 2.37 10.46 -13.39
CA SER A 178 2.82 9.42 -12.46
C SER A 178 1.93 9.40 -11.22
N PHE A 179 1.52 8.21 -10.81
CA PHE A 179 0.76 7.92 -9.61
C PHE A 179 1.66 7.10 -8.68
N ARG A 180 1.68 7.44 -7.40
CA ARG A 180 2.40 6.70 -6.37
C ARG A 180 1.52 6.56 -5.14
N TYR A 181 1.48 5.36 -4.57
CA TYR A 181 0.81 5.11 -3.30
C TYR A 181 1.80 4.49 -2.31
N GLY A 182 2.00 5.15 -1.17
CA GLY A 182 3.01 4.76 -0.19
C GLY A 182 4.43 4.80 -0.75
N THR A 183 5.27 3.85 -0.32
CA THR A 183 6.67 3.71 -0.72
C THR A 183 6.88 2.73 -1.87
N ALA A 184 5.98 1.76 -2.05
CA ALA A 184 6.19 0.62 -2.96
C ALA A 184 5.45 0.74 -4.31
N ALA A 185 4.21 1.26 -4.32
CA ALA A 185 3.35 1.17 -5.50
C ALA A 185 3.47 2.40 -6.40
N SER A 186 3.71 2.19 -7.70
CA SER A 186 3.72 3.27 -8.70
C SER A 186 3.12 2.85 -10.03
N ALA A 187 2.48 3.79 -10.72
CA ALA A 187 1.87 3.59 -12.03
C ALA A 187 2.01 4.86 -12.88
N ASN A 188 2.23 4.70 -14.18
CA ASN A 188 2.39 5.82 -15.11
C ASN A 188 1.37 5.73 -16.25
N ARG A 189 0.86 6.88 -16.70
CA ARG A 189 -0.05 7.01 -17.85
C ARG A 189 0.31 8.26 -18.66
N THR A 190 0.47 8.11 -19.96
CA THR A 190 0.72 9.24 -20.86
C THR A 190 -0.59 9.75 -21.43
N VAL A 191 -0.82 11.05 -21.35
CA VAL A 191 -1.97 11.74 -21.95
C VAL A 191 -1.51 12.74 -23.00
N THR A 192 -2.33 12.92 -24.02
CA THR A 192 -2.16 13.95 -25.04
C THR A 192 -3.41 14.82 -25.02
N LEU A 193 -3.25 16.13 -24.86
CA LEU A 193 -4.35 17.09 -24.73
C LEU A 193 -4.07 18.32 -25.59
N ASP A 194 -5.12 18.84 -26.21
CA ASP A 194 -5.13 20.17 -26.83
C ASP A 194 -5.02 21.27 -25.76
N GLY A 195 -4.78 22.51 -26.18
CA GLY A 195 -4.79 23.67 -25.29
C GLY A 195 -6.12 23.83 -24.55
N GLY A 196 -6.07 24.07 -23.25
CA GLY A 196 -7.26 24.21 -22.41
C GLY A 196 -8.08 22.93 -22.17
N ALA A 197 -7.76 21.82 -22.84
CA ALA A 197 -8.51 20.57 -22.69
C ALA A 197 -8.22 19.86 -21.36
N GLU A 198 -9.18 19.06 -20.89
CA GLU A 198 -9.04 18.20 -19.72
C GLU A 198 -9.39 16.75 -20.01
N THR A 199 -8.80 15.83 -19.25
CA THR A 199 -9.15 14.41 -19.28
C THR A 199 -9.07 13.79 -17.89
N ARG A 200 -9.74 12.65 -17.72
CA ARG A 200 -9.65 11.81 -16.52
C ARG A 200 -8.78 10.60 -16.81
N VAL A 201 -7.84 10.31 -15.91
CA VAL A 201 -6.92 9.19 -16.01
C VAL A 201 -7.09 8.31 -14.78
N THR A 202 -7.38 7.02 -15.00
CA THR A 202 -7.58 6.06 -13.93
C THR A 202 -6.46 5.03 -13.89
N VAL A 203 -6.00 4.69 -12.68
CA VAL A 203 -5.09 3.58 -12.39
C VAL A 203 -5.64 2.76 -11.23
N THR A 204 -5.30 1.48 -11.21
CA THR A 204 -5.62 0.58 -10.08
C THR A 204 -4.30 0.06 -9.52
N PHE A 205 -4.11 0.22 -8.22
CA PHE A 205 -3.09 -0.48 -7.45
C PHE A 205 -3.74 -1.74 -6.88
N ALA A 206 -3.47 -2.88 -7.51
CA ALA A 206 -4.01 -4.15 -7.05
C ALA A 206 -3.22 -4.70 -5.86
N ASP A 207 -3.87 -5.51 -5.03
CA ASP A 207 -3.25 -6.23 -3.90
C ASP A 207 -2.41 -5.31 -2.99
N VAL A 208 -3.06 -4.33 -2.36
CA VAL A 208 -2.40 -3.37 -1.47
C VAL A 208 -1.88 -4.06 -0.20
N ARG A 209 -0.56 -4.23 -0.11
CA ARG A 209 0.14 -4.83 1.05
C ARG A 209 1.02 -3.78 1.76
N LEU A 210 0.39 -2.80 2.39
CA LEU A 210 1.06 -1.81 3.24
C LEU A 210 0.57 -1.98 4.68
N ASP A 211 1.37 -1.51 5.63
CA ASP A 211 0.94 -1.38 7.02
C ASP A 211 -0.34 -0.53 7.13
N GLY A 212 -1.13 -0.76 8.16
CA GLY A 212 -2.33 -0.01 8.49
C GLY A 212 -2.04 1.47 8.74
N GLY A 213 -3.06 2.30 8.55
CA GLY A 213 -2.99 3.75 8.73
C GLY A 213 -2.79 4.52 7.43
N ASP A 214 -2.49 5.81 7.55
CA ASP A 214 -2.53 6.76 6.44
C ASP A 214 -1.28 6.71 5.55
N HIS A 215 -1.48 6.47 4.26
CA HIS A 215 -0.41 6.47 3.26
C HIS A 215 -0.59 7.58 2.22
N PRO A 216 0.51 8.22 1.77
CA PRO A 216 0.43 9.27 0.76
C PRO A 216 0.11 8.68 -0.61
N LEU A 217 -0.98 9.17 -1.21
CA LEU A 217 -1.32 9.03 -2.62
C LEU A 217 -0.89 10.29 -3.36
N VAL A 218 0.14 10.17 -4.19
CA VAL A 218 0.75 11.27 -4.93
C VAL A 218 0.47 11.10 -6.42
N VAL A 219 -0.05 12.15 -7.05
CA VAL A 219 -0.19 12.25 -8.51
C VAL A 219 0.62 13.44 -9.00
N ALA A 220 1.54 13.19 -9.92
CA ALA A 220 2.45 14.20 -10.44
C ALA A 220 2.46 14.23 -11.97
N THR A 221 2.56 15.45 -12.50
CA THR A 221 3.04 15.75 -13.84
C THR A 221 4.44 16.37 -13.72
N ALA A 222 5.15 16.63 -14.83
CA ALA A 222 6.44 17.33 -14.73
C ALA A 222 6.30 18.78 -14.22
N ASN A 223 5.09 19.35 -14.23
CA ASN A 223 4.84 20.74 -13.85
C ASN A 223 4.24 20.88 -12.45
N ARG A 224 3.48 19.88 -11.98
CA ARG A 224 2.75 19.98 -10.71
C ARG A 224 2.52 18.62 -10.07
N THR A 225 2.70 18.60 -8.76
CA THR A 225 2.36 17.46 -7.89
C THR A 225 1.14 17.81 -7.04
N ARG A 226 0.28 16.81 -6.82
CA ARG A 226 -0.77 16.83 -5.80
C ARG A 226 -0.73 15.54 -5.00
N GLU A 227 -1.13 15.64 -3.74
CA GLU A 227 -1.15 14.52 -2.82
C GLU A 227 -2.39 14.55 -1.92
N ARG A 228 -2.79 13.38 -1.45
CA ARG A 228 -3.75 13.19 -0.36
C ARG A 228 -3.42 11.89 0.38
N ALA A 229 -3.96 11.71 1.58
CA ALA A 229 -3.85 10.44 2.29
C ALA A 229 -4.97 9.46 1.87
N VAL A 230 -4.64 8.17 1.86
CA VAL A 230 -5.58 7.05 1.81
C VAL A 230 -5.16 6.05 2.88
N SER A 231 -6.08 5.69 3.79
CA SER A 231 -5.79 4.79 4.90
C SER A 231 -5.88 3.32 4.47
N VAL A 232 -4.96 2.49 4.94
CA VAL A 232 -5.10 1.03 4.87
C VAL A 232 -5.77 0.52 6.13
N VAL A 233 -6.81 -0.30 5.95
CA VAL A 233 -7.44 -1.08 7.02
C VAL A 233 -6.77 -2.44 7.02
N HIS A 234 -5.93 -2.67 8.04
CA HIS A 234 -5.15 -3.88 8.18
C HIS A 234 -5.89 -4.90 9.06
N PRO A 235 -5.88 -6.21 8.73
CA PRO A 235 -6.58 -7.23 9.51
C PRO A 235 -5.86 -7.57 10.82
N SER A 236 -4.52 -7.54 10.85
CA SER A 236 -3.76 -7.67 12.10
C SER A 236 -4.05 -6.48 13.03
N PRO A 237 -4.36 -6.72 14.32
CA PRO A 237 -4.53 -5.67 15.32
C PRO A 237 -3.26 -4.83 15.57
N TYR A 238 -2.08 -5.34 15.21
CA TYR A 238 -0.82 -4.59 15.25
C TYR A 238 -0.69 -3.57 14.10
N GLY A 239 -1.61 -3.60 13.14
CA GLY A 239 -1.53 -2.75 11.95
C GLY A 239 -0.40 -3.13 10.99
N LYS A 240 0.25 -4.27 11.15
CA LYS A 240 1.34 -4.73 10.28
C LYS A 240 1.46 -6.25 10.32
N THR A 241 2.23 -6.82 9.40
CA THR A 241 2.48 -8.27 9.34
C THR A 241 3.80 -8.66 9.98
N THR A 242 4.83 -7.80 9.95
CA THR A 242 6.12 -8.11 10.57
C THR A 242 6.21 -7.49 11.96
N LEU A 243 6.35 -8.35 12.96
CA LEU A 243 6.45 -7.99 14.38
C LEU A 243 7.90 -8.09 14.84
N GLY A 244 8.39 -7.03 15.48
CA GLY A 244 9.66 -7.04 16.19
C GLY A 244 9.55 -7.92 17.44
N LEU A 245 10.37 -8.95 17.53
CA LEU A 245 10.46 -9.86 18.66
C LEU A 245 11.77 -9.65 19.39
N TYR A 246 11.69 -9.10 20.60
CA TYR A 246 12.79 -9.12 21.55
C TYR A 246 12.72 -10.40 22.36
N VAL A 247 13.87 -11.03 22.61
CA VAL A 247 13.95 -12.25 23.41
C VAL A 247 14.92 -12.03 24.54
N ASP A 248 14.39 -12.13 25.75
CA ASP A 248 15.11 -12.02 27.00
C ASP A 248 15.44 -13.42 27.52
N ASP A 249 16.56 -13.96 27.06
CA ASP A 249 17.08 -15.28 27.42
C ASP A 249 18.25 -15.25 28.40
N GLU A 250 18.50 -14.11 29.05
CA GLU A 250 19.61 -13.96 30.01
C GLU A 250 19.56 -14.96 31.18
N ALA A 251 18.36 -15.38 31.56
CA ALA A 251 18.13 -16.34 32.65
C ALA A 251 18.20 -17.81 32.18
N VAL A 252 18.46 -18.06 30.90
CA VAL A 252 18.52 -19.42 30.34
C VAL A 252 19.97 -19.88 30.22
N ASP A 253 20.30 -20.98 30.90
CA ASP A 253 21.65 -21.57 30.87
C ASP A 253 21.99 -22.32 29.57
N ARG A 254 21.16 -22.20 28.52
CA ARG A 254 21.31 -22.91 27.24
C ARG A 254 20.85 -22.06 26.06
N ASP A 255 21.37 -22.36 24.87
CA ASP A 255 20.94 -21.70 23.63
C ASP A 255 19.50 -22.12 23.27
N VAL A 256 18.60 -21.14 23.23
CA VAL A 256 17.18 -21.29 22.89
C VAL A 256 16.84 -20.75 21.51
N SER A 257 17.81 -20.24 20.75
CA SER A 257 17.59 -19.59 19.46
C SER A 257 16.84 -20.50 18.48
N GLY A 258 17.21 -21.78 18.44
CA GLY A 258 16.58 -22.79 17.58
C GLY A 258 15.12 -23.08 17.97
N VAL A 259 14.82 -23.15 19.27
CA VAL A 259 13.48 -23.41 19.78
C VAL A 259 12.55 -22.22 19.48
N VAL A 260 13.02 -21.00 19.75
CA VAL A 260 12.25 -19.79 19.44
C VAL A 260 11.97 -19.68 17.93
N ALA A 261 12.98 -19.94 17.08
CA ALA A 261 12.80 -19.89 15.63
C ALA A 261 11.82 -20.96 15.13
N ALA A 262 11.81 -22.16 15.74
CA ALA A 262 10.84 -23.20 15.42
C ALA A 262 9.42 -22.76 15.76
N ALA A 263 9.23 -22.14 16.93
CA ALA A 263 7.94 -21.66 17.42
C ALA A 263 7.41 -20.45 16.63
N THR A 264 8.21 -19.41 16.37
CA THR A 264 7.78 -18.29 15.51
C THR A 264 7.49 -18.75 14.10
N GLY A 265 8.32 -19.67 13.58
CA GLY A 265 8.11 -20.29 12.28
C GLY A 265 6.82 -21.10 12.19
N TYR A 266 6.31 -21.65 13.30
CA TYR A 266 5.00 -22.30 13.31
C TYR A 266 3.90 -21.30 12.96
N TRP A 267 3.87 -20.14 13.62
CA TRP A 267 2.90 -19.10 13.33
C TRP A 267 3.06 -18.58 11.90
N GLU A 268 4.27 -18.26 11.45
CA GLU A 268 4.55 -17.82 10.07
C GLU A 268 4.07 -18.76 8.96
N ARG A 269 3.92 -20.06 9.26
CA ARG A 269 3.43 -21.06 8.30
C ARG A 269 1.93 -21.30 8.38
N ASN A 270 1.29 -20.96 9.49
CA ASN A 270 -0.11 -21.30 9.78
C ASN A 270 -0.99 -20.07 10.11
N ASP A 271 -0.42 -18.88 10.02
CA ASP A 271 -0.99 -17.58 10.36
C ASP A 271 -2.36 -17.32 9.73
N GLU A 272 -2.48 -17.34 8.40
CA GLU A 272 -3.74 -17.07 7.71
C GLU A 272 -4.82 -18.10 8.07
N ARG A 273 -4.43 -19.33 8.42
CA ARG A 273 -5.35 -20.39 8.82
C ARG A 273 -5.96 -20.12 10.20
N TYR A 274 -5.15 -19.75 11.18
CA TYR A 274 -5.57 -19.65 12.58
C TYR A 274 -5.86 -18.21 13.03
N LEU A 275 -5.12 -17.23 12.50
CA LEU A 275 -5.24 -15.82 12.83
C LEU A 275 -6.09 -15.04 11.82
N GLY A 276 -6.23 -15.56 10.59
CA GLY A 276 -6.93 -14.87 9.49
C GLY A 276 -6.14 -13.74 8.84
N TYR A 277 -4.86 -13.60 9.18
CA TYR A 277 -3.91 -12.66 8.58
C TYR A 277 -2.49 -13.21 8.64
N PRO A 278 -1.60 -12.79 7.72
CA PRO A 278 -0.20 -13.21 7.76
C PRO A 278 0.58 -12.52 8.88
N VAL A 279 1.50 -13.25 9.52
CA VAL A 279 2.44 -12.71 10.50
C VAL A 279 3.85 -13.24 10.27
N ALA A 280 4.84 -12.37 10.49
CA ALA A 280 6.26 -12.68 10.52
C ALA A 280 6.91 -12.08 11.76
N TYR A 281 7.96 -12.72 12.27
CA TYR A 281 8.72 -12.23 13.41
C TYR A 281 10.15 -11.87 13.00
N GLU A 282 10.56 -10.64 13.32
CA GLU A 282 11.92 -10.16 13.11
C GLU A 282 12.58 -9.93 14.47
N ARG A 283 13.76 -10.52 14.70
CA ARG A 283 14.49 -10.30 15.95
C ARG A 283 14.95 -8.85 16.07
N VAL A 284 14.73 -8.26 17.24
CA VAL A 284 15.22 -6.91 17.57
C VAL A 284 16.07 -6.96 18.84
N ASP A 285 17.01 -6.01 18.96
CA ASP A 285 17.96 -5.95 20.09
C ASP A 285 17.49 -5.04 21.24
N ASP A 286 16.35 -4.37 21.09
CA ASP A 286 15.80 -3.41 22.05
C ASP A 286 14.35 -3.77 22.40
N ALA A 287 14.12 -4.08 23.67
CA ALA A 287 12.80 -4.44 24.18
C ALA A 287 11.79 -3.29 24.05
N ASP A 288 12.23 -2.03 24.17
CA ASP A 288 11.35 -0.86 24.08
C ASP A 288 10.89 -0.58 22.63
N ALA A 289 11.60 -1.13 21.65
CA ALA A 289 11.27 -1.03 20.24
C ALA A 289 10.52 -2.28 19.70
N ALA A 290 10.35 -3.31 20.53
CA ALA A 290 9.71 -4.56 20.13
C ALA A 290 8.18 -4.46 20.14
N ASP A 291 7.54 -5.27 19.30
CA ASP A 291 6.09 -5.50 19.36
C ASP A 291 5.74 -6.56 20.40
N VAL A 292 6.61 -7.57 20.50
CA VAL A 292 6.49 -8.70 21.42
C VAL A 292 7.80 -8.90 22.16
N VAL A 293 7.73 -9.10 23.47
CA VAL A 293 8.84 -9.48 24.33
C VAL A 293 8.60 -10.91 24.81
N LEU A 294 9.49 -11.83 24.41
CA LEU A 294 9.51 -13.20 24.92
C LEU A 294 10.55 -13.30 26.04
N ARG A 295 10.11 -13.62 27.26
CA ARG A 295 10.96 -13.72 28.45
C ARG A 295 11.06 -15.15 28.92
N PHE A 296 12.21 -15.48 29.48
CA PHE A 296 12.41 -16.76 30.14
C PHE A 296 12.56 -16.57 31.64
N GLU A 297 11.47 -16.77 32.38
CA GLU A 297 11.44 -16.60 33.85
C GLU A 297 10.55 -17.67 34.46
N ARG A 298 10.79 -18.00 35.73
CA ARG A 298 9.93 -18.95 36.45
C ARG A 298 8.52 -18.40 36.56
N VAL A 299 7.54 -19.17 36.09
CA VAL A 299 6.13 -18.81 36.16
C VAL A 299 5.50 -19.43 37.41
N GLU A 300 5.24 -18.61 38.42
CA GLU A 300 4.59 -19.06 39.66
C GLU A 300 3.07 -18.87 39.63
N ARG A 301 2.58 -17.96 38.78
CA ARG A 301 1.16 -17.69 38.59
C ARG A 301 0.92 -17.11 37.21
N CYS A 302 -0.17 -17.54 36.58
CA CYS A 302 -0.72 -16.88 35.40
C CYS A 302 -2.23 -16.66 35.60
N GLY A 303 -2.71 -15.44 35.35
CA GLY A 303 -4.13 -15.11 35.50
C GLY A 303 -4.65 -15.20 36.95
N VAL A 304 -5.88 -15.69 37.10
CA VAL A 304 -6.63 -15.75 38.38
C VAL A 304 -6.69 -17.17 38.97
N GLU A 305 -5.94 -18.10 38.41
CA GLU A 305 -5.94 -19.52 38.80
C GLU A 305 -5.34 -19.76 40.21
N ASP A 306 -5.76 -20.87 40.82
CA ASP A 306 -5.42 -21.30 42.19
C ASP A 306 -3.95 -21.76 42.32
N ASP A 307 -3.38 -21.61 43.52
CA ASP A 307 -1.94 -21.74 43.82
C ASP A 307 -1.34 -23.18 43.66
N ASP A 308 -2.12 -24.19 43.22
CA ASP A 308 -1.71 -25.60 43.15
C ASP A 308 -1.38 -26.11 41.72
N ALA A 309 -1.53 -25.28 40.68
CA ALA A 309 -1.26 -25.67 39.29
C ALA A 309 0.22 -25.52 38.89
N ARG A 310 0.72 -26.40 38.02
CA ARG A 310 2.03 -26.25 37.37
C ARG A 310 1.87 -25.36 36.14
N TYR A 311 2.63 -24.27 36.06
CA TYR A 311 2.64 -23.36 34.91
C TYR A 311 3.92 -23.54 34.08
N PHE A 312 3.78 -23.63 32.75
CA PHE A 312 4.91 -23.62 31.82
C PHE A 312 5.12 -22.24 31.18
N GLY A 313 4.06 -21.46 31.03
CA GLY A 313 4.11 -20.13 30.43
C GLY A 313 3.00 -19.20 30.94
N CYS A 314 3.09 -17.94 30.53
CA CYS A 314 2.05 -16.93 30.71
C CYS A 314 2.24 -15.78 29.72
N ALA A 315 1.14 -15.32 29.10
CA ALA A 315 1.19 -14.22 28.15
C ALA A 315 0.07 -13.19 28.36
N ASP A 316 0.34 -11.98 27.87
CA ASP A 316 -0.69 -10.98 27.65
C ASP A 316 -1.66 -11.47 26.56
N LEU A 317 -2.97 -11.42 26.85
CA LEU A 317 -4.00 -11.68 25.86
C LEU A 317 -4.31 -10.40 25.07
N LEU A 318 -4.17 -10.49 23.73
CA LEU A 318 -4.65 -9.47 22.80
C LEU A 318 -6.18 -9.56 22.70
N VAL A 319 -6.88 -8.44 22.87
CA VAL A 319 -8.36 -8.41 22.78
C VAL A 319 -8.81 -7.46 21.67
N ASP A 320 -8.57 -6.16 21.85
CA ASP A 320 -8.94 -5.13 20.87
C ASP A 320 -7.69 -4.55 20.16
N GLU A 321 -6.77 -3.99 20.94
CA GLU A 321 -5.52 -3.39 20.46
C GLU A 321 -4.34 -3.87 21.32
N PRO A 322 -3.15 -4.07 20.72
CA PRO A 322 -1.99 -4.57 21.45
C PRO A 322 -1.46 -3.51 22.42
N ARG A 323 -1.17 -3.94 23.65
CA ARG A 323 -0.42 -3.16 24.62
C ARG A 323 1.07 -3.38 24.34
N THR A 324 1.64 -2.59 23.45
CA THR A 324 2.99 -2.80 22.94
C THR A 324 4.08 -2.32 23.93
N PRO A 325 5.10 -3.12 24.26
CA PRO A 325 5.28 -4.52 23.86
C PRO A 325 4.34 -5.46 24.61
N MET A 326 3.75 -6.40 23.87
CA MET A 326 3.03 -7.53 24.46
C MET A 326 4.05 -8.52 25.05
N THR A 327 3.78 -9.11 26.21
CA THR A 327 4.72 -10.01 26.88
C THR A 327 4.25 -11.46 26.83
N ALA A 328 5.16 -12.37 26.49
CA ALA A 328 5.04 -13.81 26.67
C ALA A 328 6.19 -14.28 27.58
N THR A 329 5.89 -15.06 28.60
CA THR A 329 6.87 -15.57 29.58
C THR A 329 6.84 -17.09 29.57
N VAL A 330 8.01 -17.73 29.57
CA VAL A 330 8.16 -19.19 29.53
C VAL A 330 9.13 -19.65 30.61
N ASP A 331 8.80 -20.73 31.34
CA ASP A 331 9.67 -21.27 32.38
C ASP A 331 10.93 -21.88 31.76
N PRO A 332 12.15 -21.42 32.11
CA PRO A 332 13.38 -21.89 31.47
C PRO A 332 13.75 -23.35 31.82
N ARG A 333 13.11 -23.95 32.82
CA ARG A 333 13.47 -25.28 33.36
C ARG A 333 12.80 -26.44 32.63
N ILE A 334 11.87 -26.17 31.72
CA ILE A 334 11.20 -27.18 30.89
C ILE A 334 12.12 -27.68 29.77
N SER A 335 11.78 -28.79 29.10
CA SER A 335 12.55 -29.31 27.96
C SER A 335 12.39 -28.40 26.72
N ASP A 336 13.25 -28.51 25.72
CA ASP A 336 13.12 -27.75 24.47
C ASP A 336 11.87 -28.15 23.66
N ALA A 337 11.40 -29.38 23.84
CA ALA A 337 10.14 -29.84 23.26
C ALA A 337 8.95 -29.09 23.88
N GLU A 338 8.86 -29.09 25.21
CA GLU A 338 7.79 -28.38 25.93
C GLU A 338 7.90 -26.87 25.76
N MET A 339 9.13 -26.34 25.73
CA MET A 339 9.38 -24.92 25.47
C MET A 339 8.90 -24.50 24.09
N ASN A 340 9.10 -25.32 23.05
CA ASN A 340 8.58 -25.04 21.73
C ASN A 340 7.04 -24.93 21.75
N SER A 341 6.35 -25.92 22.32
CA SER A 341 4.89 -25.93 22.42
C SER A 341 4.36 -24.76 23.26
N THR A 342 5.03 -24.46 24.37
CA THR A 342 4.68 -23.34 25.25
C THR A 342 4.86 -22.01 24.54
N ILE A 343 5.98 -21.76 23.86
CA ILE A 343 6.16 -20.51 23.10
C ILE A 343 5.08 -20.38 22.01
N ILE A 344 4.72 -21.47 21.32
CA ILE A 344 3.65 -21.43 20.32
C ILE A 344 2.32 -21.01 20.99
N HIS A 345 1.97 -21.63 22.12
CA HIS A 345 0.77 -21.31 22.89
C HIS A 345 0.73 -19.84 23.34
N GLU A 346 1.79 -19.39 24.01
CA GLU A 346 1.88 -18.02 24.54
C GLU A 346 1.86 -16.99 23.40
N LEU A 347 2.47 -17.29 22.26
CA LEU A 347 2.38 -16.45 21.07
C LEU A 347 0.97 -16.47 20.45
N GLY A 348 0.16 -17.51 20.67
CA GLY A 348 -1.25 -17.51 20.30
C GLY A 348 -2.05 -16.44 21.07
N HIS A 349 -1.81 -16.32 22.38
CA HIS A 349 -2.44 -15.29 23.21
C HIS A 349 -2.06 -13.86 22.80
N VAL A 350 -0.79 -13.60 22.47
CA VAL A 350 -0.40 -12.27 22.00
C VAL A 350 -0.99 -11.95 20.62
N GLN A 351 -1.51 -12.95 19.89
CA GLN A 351 -2.26 -12.78 18.64
C GLN A 351 -3.78 -12.78 18.81
N GLY A 352 -4.26 -13.00 20.04
CA GLY A 352 -5.65 -12.90 20.43
C GLY A 352 -6.44 -14.20 20.44
N LEU A 353 -5.75 -15.34 20.39
CA LEU A 353 -6.38 -16.64 20.59
C LEU A 353 -6.59 -16.91 22.09
N GLU A 354 -7.74 -17.44 22.45
CA GLU A 354 -8.06 -17.91 23.80
C GLU A 354 -7.83 -19.42 23.92
N HIS A 355 -7.96 -19.95 25.14
CA HIS A 355 -7.87 -21.38 25.34
C HIS A 355 -8.97 -22.14 24.59
N GLY A 356 -8.58 -23.21 23.89
CA GLY A 356 -9.48 -24.06 23.10
C GLY A 356 -9.77 -23.55 21.70
N ASP A 357 -9.26 -22.38 21.32
CA ASP A 357 -9.28 -21.94 19.92
C ASP A 357 -8.36 -22.83 19.06
N GLU A 358 -8.60 -22.86 17.76
CA GLU A 358 -7.73 -23.57 16.84
C GLU A 358 -6.34 -22.89 16.76
N PRO A 359 -5.22 -23.64 16.84
CA PRO A 359 -5.09 -25.10 16.93
C PRO A 359 -5.41 -25.66 18.33
N ALA A 360 -6.50 -26.41 18.47
CA ALA A 360 -7.09 -26.73 19.79
C ALA A 360 -6.16 -27.50 20.74
N GLY A 361 -5.32 -28.40 20.20
CA GLY A 361 -4.32 -29.10 21.01
C GLY A 361 -3.28 -28.13 21.61
N LEU A 362 -2.70 -27.26 20.78
CA LEU A 362 -1.67 -26.32 21.23
C LEU A 362 -2.25 -25.17 22.08
N MET A 363 -3.47 -24.71 21.79
CA MET A 363 -4.15 -23.67 22.58
C MET A 363 -4.97 -24.26 23.74
N ASN A 364 -4.81 -25.54 24.08
CA ASN A 364 -5.51 -26.10 25.24
C ASN A 364 -5.00 -25.44 26.54
N ALA A 365 -5.91 -25.13 27.46
CA ALA A 365 -5.55 -24.60 28.78
C ALA A 365 -4.67 -25.55 29.60
N THR A 366 -4.70 -26.84 29.29
CA THR A 366 -3.88 -27.87 29.94
C THR A 366 -2.99 -28.55 28.92
N SER A 367 -1.66 -28.42 29.10
CA SER A 367 -0.68 -29.20 28.34
C SER A 367 -0.68 -30.65 28.85
N THR A 368 -0.93 -31.60 27.95
CA THR A 368 -0.83 -33.04 28.17
C THR A 368 0.10 -33.68 27.12
N LEU A 369 0.38 -34.97 27.23
CA LEU A 369 1.12 -35.65 26.16
C LEU A 369 0.37 -35.56 24.83
N ALA A 370 -0.95 -35.78 24.83
CA ALA A 370 -1.74 -35.81 23.61
C ALA A 370 -1.98 -34.43 22.98
N THR A 371 -1.86 -33.33 23.72
CA THR A 371 -1.94 -31.98 23.13
C THR A 371 -0.74 -31.67 22.22
N ASN A 372 0.37 -32.36 22.43
CA ASN A 372 1.58 -32.25 21.61
C ASN A 372 1.49 -33.20 20.41
N SER A 373 1.69 -32.68 19.19
CA SER A 373 1.66 -33.50 17.97
C SER A 373 2.79 -33.13 17.00
N PRO A 374 3.76 -34.04 16.75
CA PRO A 374 3.95 -35.33 17.43
C PRO A 374 4.52 -35.17 18.84
N VAL A 375 4.25 -36.15 19.71
CA VAL A 375 4.95 -36.34 20.98
C VAL A 375 6.38 -36.78 20.72
N LYS A 376 7.36 -36.02 21.20
CA LYS A 376 8.77 -36.39 21.15
C LYS A 376 9.13 -37.27 22.34
N VAL A 377 9.64 -38.46 22.06
CA VAL A 377 9.98 -39.47 23.07
C VAL A 377 11.48 -39.71 23.07
N HIS A 378 12.11 -39.62 24.23
CA HIS A 378 13.51 -40.01 24.41
C HIS A 378 13.56 -41.39 25.08
N LEU A 379 14.04 -42.39 24.35
CA LEU A 379 14.29 -43.73 24.88
C LEU A 379 15.76 -43.87 25.26
N ARG A 380 16.02 -44.25 26.51
CA ARG A 380 17.38 -44.50 27.00
C ARG A 380 17.43 -45.73 27.90
N GLY A 381 18.64 -46.23 28.15
CA GLY A 381 18.90 -47.25 29.16
C GLY A 381 20.13 -46.91 29.99
N ASP A 382 20.48 -47.79 30.93
CA ASP A 382 21.51 -47.52 31.95
C ASP A 382 22.88 -47.17 31.39
N ASP A 383 23.26 -47.82 30.29
CA ASP A 383 24.59 -47.71 29.68
C ASP A 383 24.57 -46.92 28.34
N GLY A 384 23.44 -46.25 28.01
CA GLY A 384 23.32 -45.42 26.81
C GLY A 384 22.01 -45.60 26.03
N ALA A 385 22.06 -45.48 24.71
CA ALA A 385 20.90 -45.67 23.84
C ALA A 385 20.43 -47.14 23.86
N VAL A 386 19.12 -47.34 23.92
CA VAL A 386 18.48 -48.66 23.78
C VAL A 386 18.17 -48.86 22.31
N THR A 387 18.54 -50.02 21.77
CA THR A 387 18.31 -50.34 20.35
C THR A 387 17.86 -51.78 20.19
N GLY A 388 17.09 -52.07 19.14
CA GLY A 388 16.65 -53.43 18.82
C GLY A 388 15.33 -53.79 19.52
N PRO A 389 15.18 -54.99 20.11
CA PRO A 389 13.87 -55.48 20.55
C PRO A 389 13.11 -54.54 21.49
N VAL A 390 13.77 -53.96 22.49
CA VAL A 390 13.12 -53.03 23.43
C VAL A 390 12.64 -51.75 22.74
N GLU A 391 13.40 -51.23 21.76
CA GLU A 391 12.99 -50.06 20.97
C GLU A 391 11.76 -50.40 20.12
N ASP A 392 11.74 -51.58 19.50
CA ASP A 392 10.61 -52.09 18.71
C ASP A 392 9.34 -52.25 19.57
N GLU A 393 9.48 -52.75 20.79
CA GLU A 393 8.36 -52.92 21.74
C GLU A 393 7.79 -51.58 22.24
N VAL A 394 8.66 -50.61 22.55
CA VAL A 394 8.23 -49.24 22.88
C VAL A 394 7.51 -48.61 21.69
N ALA A 395 8.05 -48.77 20.48
CA ALA A 395 7.42 -48.27 19.26
C ALA A 395 6.05 -48.91 19.02
N ALA A 396 5.93 -50.23 19.19
CA ALA A 396 4.67 -50.96 19.06
C ALA A 396 3.60 -50.44 20.02
N ALA A 397 3.98 -50.13 21.27
CA ALA A 397 3.07 -49.53 22.24
C ALA A 397 2.57 -48.15 21.82
N LEU A 398 3.47 -47.30 21.33
CA LEU A 398 3.13 -45.94 20.88
C LEU A 398 2.31 -45.96 19.59
N ASP A 399 2.61 -46.87 18.66
CA ASP A 399 1.84 -47.10 17.44
C ASP A 399 0.42 -47.61 17.74
N HIS A 400 0.25 -48.41 18.79
CA HIS A 400 -1.08 -48.81 19.25
C HIS A 400 -1.93 -47.58 19.62
N PHE A 401 -1.38 -46.61 20.36
CA PHE A 401 -2.11 -45.37 20.66
C PHE A 401 -2.27 -44.47 19.43
N ALA A 402 -1.30 -44.43 18.53
CA ALA A 402 -1.40 -43.64 17.29
C ALA A 402 -2.49 -44.17 16.34
N ALA A 403 -2.84 -45.45 16.44
CA ALA A 403 -3.92 -46.08 15.68
C ALA A 403 -5.31 -45.90 16.32
N ARG A 404 -5.41 -45.28 17.50
CA ARG A 404 -6.67 -45.09 18.23
C ARG A 404 -7.31 -43.75 17.92
N ASP A 405 -8.64 -43.76 17.82
CA ASP A 405 -9.46 -42.55 17.60
C ASP A 405 -9.98 -41.93 18.91
N ASP A 406 -9.74 -42.56 20.06
CA ASP A 406 -10.25 -42.16 21.37
C ASP A 406 -9.16 -41.63 22.33
N VAL A 407 -8.01 -41.21 21.78
CA VAL A 407 -6.98 -40.50 22.56
C VAL A 407 -7.47 -39.10 22.90
N VAL A 408 -7.41 -38.76 24.19
CA VAL A 408 -7.89 -37.50 24.75
C VAL A 408 -6.84 -36.40 24.61
N GLY A 409 -7.12 -35.35 23.84
CA GLY A 409 -6.34 -34.11 23.86
C GLY A 409 -6.21 -33.40 22.52
N ASN A 410 -6.01 -34.13 21.42
CA ASN A 410 -5.86 -33.57 20.07
C ASN A 410 -6.46 -34.53 19.02
N ASP A 411 -6.65 -34.02 17.80
CA ASP A 411 -7.07 -34.79 16.64
C ASP A 411 -5.92 -35.71 16.17
N GLY A 412 -5.78 -36.85 16.84
CA GLY A 412 -4.85 -37.92 16.49
C GLY A 412 -3.52 -37.86 17.25
N PHE A 413 -3.22 -38.95 17.97
CA PHE A 413 -1.93 -39.13 18.61
C PHE A 413 -0.86 -39.45 17.55
N ALA A 414 0.22 -38.69 17.57
CA ALA A 414 1.40 -38.94 16.74
C ALA A 414 2.63 -38.85 17.63
N TRP A 415 3.69 -39.59 17.29
CA TRP A 415 4.89 -39.64 18.11
C TRP A 415 6.14 -39.78 17.23
N GLN A 416 7.30 -39.44 17.79
CA GLN A 416 8.60 -39.69 17.18
C GLN A 416 9.68 -39.82 18.25
N PHE A 417 10.71 -40.64 17.99
CA PHE A 417 11.90 -40.68 18.84
C PHE A 417 12.79 -39.45 18.63
N VAL A 418 13.49 -39.07 19.70
CA VAL A 418 14.54 -38.04 19.73
C VAL A 418 15.71 -38.51 20.58
N ASP A 419 16.88 -37.90 20.36
CA ASP A 419 18.15 -38.37 20.90
C ASP A 419 18.47 -37.86 22.32
N SER A 420 17.61 -37.03 22.91
CA SER A 420 17.88 -36.45 24.22
C SER A 420 16.63 -36.13 25.03
N ALA A 421 16.75 -36.18 26.35
CA ALA A 421 15.71 -35.74 27.29
C ALA A 421 15.35 -34.26 27.05
N ARG A 422 16.33 -33.45 26.63
CA ARG A 422 16.13 -32.04 26.29
C ARG A 422 15.15 -31.87 25.14
N ASP A 423 15.20 -32.75 24.15
CA ASP A 423 14.37 -32.65 22.95
C ASP A 423 13.04 -33.40 23.07
N ALA A 424 12.72 -33.95 24.24
CA ALA A 424 11.55 -34.82 24.46
C ALA A 424 10.48 -34.20 25.37
N HIS A 425 9.21 -34.53 25.09
CA HIS A 425 8.10 -34.34 26.04
C HIS A 425 8.08 -35.46 27.08
N LEU A 426 8.40 -36.69 26.65
CA LEU A 426 8.38 -37.91 27.46
C LEU A 426 9.74 -38.60 27.42
N GLN A 427 10.26 -39.00 28.57
CA GLN A 427 11.37 -39.93 28.66
C GLN A 427 10.85 -41.34 28.99
N ILE A 428 11.49 -42.34 28.39
CA ILE A 428 11.32 -43.74 28.76
C ILE A 428 12.73 -44.27 29.06
N THR A 429 12.93 -44.77 30.28
CA THR A 429 14.22 -45.34 30.70
C THR A 429 14.06 -46.84 30.95
N TYR A 430 14.78 -47.65 30.18
CA TYR A 430 14.89 -49.09 30.38
C TYR A 430 16.10 -49.42 31.25
N ASP A 431 15.85 -49.88 32.46
CA ASP A 431 16.83 -50.14 33.51
C ASP A 431 16.85 -51.64 33.83
N GLU A 432 17.93 -52.31 33.45
CA GLU A 432 18.04 -53.77 33.66
C GLU A 432 18.36 -54.13 35.11
N ARG A 433 18.75 -53.14 35.93
CA ARG A 433 19.21 -53.32 37.31
C ARG A 433 18.10 -53.01 38.32
N GLY A 434 17.23 -52.05 38.01
CA GLY A 434 16.16 -51.58 38.88
C GLY A 434 16.65 -50.72 40.06
N GLU A 435 15.85 -50.67 41.13
CA GLU A 435 16.05 -49.96 42.41
C GLU A 435 15.43 -48.55 42.52
N VAL A 436 14.92 -47.94 41.45
CA VAL A 436 14.22 -46.63 41.54
C VAL A 436 12.75 -46.82 41.85
N CYS A 437 12.07 -47.70 41.12
CA CYS A 437 10.65 -47.99 41.27
C CYS A 437 10.42 -49.21 42.17
N PHE A 438 11.20 -50.27 41.98
CA PHE A 438 11.00 -51.56 42.63
C PHE A 438 12.28 -52.04 43.31
N ALA A 439 12.13 -52.59 44.51
CA ALA A 439 13.25 -53.17 45.25
C ALA A 439 13.54 -54.62 44.83
N ASP A 440 12.52 -55.35 44.36
CA ASP A 440 12.62 -56.71 43.84
C ASP A 440 11.44 -56.95 42.87
N GLY A 441 11.66 -57.74 41.81
CA GLY A 441 10.58 -58.34 41.01
C GLY A 441 10.14 -57.60 39.75
N GLY A 442 10.77 -56.46 39.45
CA GLY A 442 10.58 -55.70 38.21
C GLY A 442 9.19 -55.09 37.99
N GLY A 443 9.10 -54.13 37.08
CA GLY A 443 7.85 -53.45 36.76
C GLY A 443 8.04 -52.14 36.00
N SER A 444 6.98 -51.34 35.94
CA SER A 444 7.04 -49.97 35.45
C SER A 444 6.47 -48.95 36.43
N CYS A 445 7.06 -47.76 36.49
CA CYS A 445 6.51 -46.62 37.21
C CYS A 445 6.85 -45.30 36.51
N THR A 446 6.11 -44.24 36.82
CA THR A 446 6.37 -42.89 36.28
C THR A 446 6.98 -42.01 37.36
N VAL A 447 8.13 -41.42 37.07
CA VAL A 447 8.83 -40.45 37.95
C VAL A 447 9.01 -39.12 37.24
N ASP A 448 9.47 -38.10 37.97
CA ASP A 448 9.86 -36.82 37.34
C ASP A 448 11.10 -37.03 36.45
N GLY A 449 11.06 -36.46 35.26
CA GLY A 449 12.15 -36.47 34.28
C GLY A 449 13.26 -35.47 34.60
N GLU A 450 14.12 -35.21 33.62
CA GLU A 450 15.29 -34.33 33.80
C GLU A 450 14.90 -32.84 33.82
N TYR A 451 13.77 -32.50 33.19
CA TYR A 451 13.26 -31.14 33.06
C TYR A 451 11.96 -30.94 33.86
N TYR A 452 11.70 -29.71 34.26
CA TYR A 452 10.49 -29.36 35.01
C TYR A 452 9.23 -29.78 34.25
N GLY A 453 8.37 -30.58 34.88
CA GLY A 453 7.13 -31.08 34.29
C GLY A 453 7.28 -32.28 33.34
N GLN A 454 8.51 -32.65 32.94
CA GLN A 454 8.76 -33.82 32.12
C GLN A 454 8.52 -35.10 32.92
N GLN A 455 7.95 -36.11 32.27
CA GLN A 455 7.77 -37.45 32.86
C GLN A 455 8.83 -38.43 32.36
N ASP A 456 9.25 -39.35 33.23
CA ASP A 456 10.13 -40.48 32.91
C ASP A 456 9.44 -41.78 33.29
N VAL A 457 9.03 -42.57 32.29
CA VAL A 457 8.51 -43.93 32.48
C VAL A 457 9.69 -44.86 32.63
N ARG A 458 9.90 -45.35 33.86
CA ARG A 458 10.92 -46.33 34.19
C ARG A 458 10.41 -47.74 33.95
N LEU A 459 11.20 -48.52 33.24
CA LEU A 459 10.97 -49.94 32.94
C LEU A 459 12.11 -50.72 33.62
N GLU A 460 11.85 -51.34 34.77
CA GLU A 460 12.87 -51.94 35.63
C GLU A 460 12.81 -53.46 35.64
N GLU A 461 13.94 -54.13 35.42
CA GLU A 461 14.09 -55.59 35.46
C GLU A 461 13.02 -56.34 34.63
N LEU A 462 12.68 -55.80 33.45
CA LEU A 462 11.66 -56.35 32.56
C LEU A 462 12.27 -57.19 31.44
N ASP A 463 11.67 -58.35 31.18
CA ASP A 463 11.89 -59.11 29.96
C ASP A 463 11.37 -58.31 28.74
N GLU A 464 12.03 -58.43 27.59
CA GLU A 464 11.69 -57.67 26.37
C GLU A 464 10.23 -57.88 25.94
N GLU A 465 9.71 -59.10 26.09
CA GLU A 465 8.38 -59.49 25.62
C GLU A 465 7.21 -58.83 26.37
N VAL A 466 7.46 -58.12 27.48
CA VAL A 466 6.41 -57.40 28.23
C VAL A 466 6.58 -55.89 28.21
N VAL A 467 7.62 -55.38 27.54
CA VAL A 467 7.94 -53.95 27.48
C VAL A 467 6.78 -53.14 26.90
N ALA A 468 6.22 -53.58 25.77
CA ALA A 468 5.12 -52.86 25.13
C ALA A 468 3.95 -52.68 26.10
N TRP A 469 3.53 -53.76 26.77
CA TRP A 469 2.44 -53.70 27.75
C TRP A 469 2.73 -52.72 28.89
N HIS A 470 3.95 -52.71 29.42
CA HIS A 470 4.33 -51.81 30.51
C HIS A 470 4.35 -50.33 30.09
N VAL A 471 4.76 -50.03 28.86
CA VAL A 471 4.62 -48.69 28.27
C VAL A 471 3.14 -48.35 28.10
N GLY A 472 2.35 -49.28 27.54
CA GLY A 472 0.90 -49.16 27.37
C GLY A 472 0.17 -48.82 28.67
N ALA A 473 0.43 -49.59 29.72
CA ALA A 473 -0.18 -49.41 31.03
C ALA A 473 0.23 -48.08 31.70
N SER A 474 1.42 -47.58 31.42
CA SER A 474 1.90 -46.29 31.95
C SER A 474 1.28 -45.09 31.23
N LEU A 475 0.98 -45.24 29.93
CA LEU A 475 0.46 -44.14 29.09
C LEU A 475 -1.07 -44.13 28.99
N ALA A 476 -1.75 -45.26 29.12
CA ALA A 476 -3.21 -45.32 29.03
C ALA A 476 -3.94 -44.33 29.98
N PRO A 477 -3.55 -44.16 31.25
CA PRO A 477 -4.23 -43.21 32.15
C PRO A 477 -4.08 -41.74 31.78
N VAL A 478 -3.09 -41.39 30.93
CA VAL A 478 -2.83 -40.01 30.50
C VAL A 478 -3.24 -39.74 29.05
N LEU A 479 -3.49 -40.80 28.27
CA LEU A 479 -3.93 -40.71 26.87
C LEU A 479 -5.41 -41.06 26.68
N LEU A 480 -6.04 -41.79 27.59
CA LEU A 480 -7.41 -42.30 27.43
C LEU A 480 -8.32 -41.84 28.57
N ASP A 481 -9.60 -41.61 28.26
CA ASP A 481 -10.64 -41.32 29.26
C ASP A 481 -10.92 -42.51 30.17
N GLU A 482 -10.86 -43.73 29.61
CA GLU A 482 -11.09 -44.98 30.33
C GLU A 482 -9.98 -45.98 29.99
N VAL A 483 -9.28 -46.48 31.02
CA VAL A 483 -8.17 -47.43 30.85
C VAL A 483 -8.73 -48.80 30.52
N PRO A 484 -8.35 -49.42 29.37
CA PRO A 484 -8.82 -50.75 29.00
C PRO A 484 -8.41 -51.81 30.04
N PRO A 485 -9.28 -52.80 30.35
CA PRO A 485 -8.98 -53.86 31.33
C PRO A 485 -7.66 -54.58 31.08
N GLU A 486 -7.31 -54.79 29.81
CA GLU A 486 -6.06 -55.42 29.37
C GLU A 486 -4.80 -54.62 29.74
N LEU A 487 -4.91 -53.30 29.99
CA LEU A 487 -3.80 -52.43 30.43
C LEU A 487 -3.83 -52.15 31.94
N THR A 488 -4.56 -52.98 32.70
CA THR A 488 -4.59 -52.89 34.17
C THR A 488 -3.69 -53.94 34.81
N GLY A 489 -3.28 -53.69 36.06
CA GLY A 489 -2.42 -54.63 36.81
C GLY A 489 -3.01 -56.03 37.04
N GLU A 490 -4.25 -56.28 36.64
CA GLU A 490 -4.91 -57.59 36.69
C GLU A 490 -4.46 -58.54 35.56
N ALA A 491 -3.85 -58.02 34.48
CA ALA A 491 -3.36 -58.82 33.36
C ALA A 491 -2.23 -59.78 33.79
N ASP A 492 -2.37 -61.06 33.45
CA ASP A 492 -1.35 -62.08 33.67
C ASP A 492 -0.21 -61.96 32.65
N ARG A 493 0.92 -62.63 32.90
CA ARG A 493 2.10 -62.51 32.04
C ARG A 493 1.83 -62.84 30.57
N ARG A 494 0.99 -63.84 30.26
CA ARG A 494 0.68 -64.19 28.87
C ARG A 494 -0.18 -63.15 28.19
N GLU A 495 -1.06 -62.50 28.95
CA GLU A 495 -1.87 -61.39 28.45
C GLU A 495 -0.97 -60.17 28.15
N ARG A 496 0.07 -59.94 28.97
CA ARG A 496 1.07 -58.88 28.72
C ARG A 496 1.92 -59.16 27.49
N GLU A 497 2.43 -60.39 27.36
CA GLU A 497 3.23 -60.83 26.20
C GLU A 497 2.47 -60.78 24.87
N ALA A 498 1.14 -60.77 24.91
CA ALA A 498 0.30 -60.73 23.70
C ALA A 498 -0.06 -59.29 23.28
N TRP A 499 0.12 -58.28 24.14
CA TRP A 499 -0.21 -56.89 23.82
C TRP A 499 0.94 -56.23 23.05
N PRO A 500 0.72 -55.43 21.99
CA PRO A 500 -0.55 -54.82 21.57
C PRO A 500 -1.32 -55.55 20.44
N GLU A 501 -1.03 -56.83 20.16
CA GLU A 501 -1.60 -57.58 19.02
C GLU A 501 -3.12 -57.88 19.09
#